data_AF-A0A6C8H6T7-F1
#
_entry.id   AF-A0A6C8H6T7-F1
#
_cell.length_a   1.000
_cell.length_b   1.000
_cell.length_c   1.000
_cell.angle_alpha   90.00
_cell.angle_beta   90.00
_cell.angle_gamma   90.00
#
_symmetry.space_group_name_H-M   'P 1'
#
loop_
_entity.id
_entity.type
_entity.pdbx_description
1 polymer ?
#
loop_
_entity_poly.entity_id
_entity_poly.type
_entity_poly.pdbx_seq_one_letter_code
_entity_poly.pdbx_strand_id
1 'polypeptide(L)'
;MILRRLLKLHDEPVIRCLPIMMQTDFKFVVVSHHTRLGHAQRLAAMLDVHLLIDDGNHGANWNHLRALEWASWQDCRVVIIEDDALPVPDFIEQVSEWLNRFPESLVSFYLGTGRPPQYQMQIAERLIVADKTQADFITLQRLIHGVCYSVPPQHIERVISRWDSSKPADYAVGDAYGGAVVYPCYSLVDHVVYPCYSLCLKAIDTRRIKPVYGEQRRISGSARVGLKRRIYARDGGHCCMCGRVVDLTDSELDHRIALQFGGDNSERNLWTLCTECHAGKSAREVATGQPDELALKHEVPEDNRN
;
A
#
# COMPACT_ATOMS: atom_id res chain seq x y z
N MET A 1 -28.02 63.95 -7.87
CA MET A 1 -27.21 64.12 -9.09
C MET A 1 -25.88 63.39 -8.86
N ILE A 2 -25.67 62.21 -9.48
CA ILE A 2 -24.79 62.01 -10.66
C ILE A 2 -23.31 62.25 -10.26
N LEU A 3 -22.29 61.39 -10.43
CA LEU A 3 -22.09 60.08 -11.06
C LEU A 3 -20.59 59.69 -10.87
N ARG A 4 -20.31 58.41 -10.58
CA ARG A 4 -19.14 57.55 -10.92
C ARG A 4 -17.71 58.12 -11.10
N ARG A 5 -16.75 57.44 -10.45
CA ARG A 5 -15.60 56.67 -11.05
C ARG A 5 -14.80 56.02 -9.90
N LEU A 6 -14.95 54.73 -9.58
CA LEU A 6 -14.28 53.56 -10.17
C LEU A 6 -12.78 53.75 -10.42
N LEU A 7 -11.95 53.40 -9.43
CA LEU A 7 -10.63 52.83 -9.62
C LEU A 7 -10.54 51.54 -8.79
N LYS A 8 -10.23 50.45 -9.50
CA LYS A 8 -10.16 49.08 -9.01
C LYS A 8 -8.94 48.91 -8.10
N LEU A 9 -9.16 48.34 -6.93
CA LEU A 9 -8.14 47.64 -6.16
C LEU A 9 -7.70 46.42 -6.99
N HIS A 10 -6.44 46.41 -7.41
CA HIS A 10 -5.78 45.18 -7.82
C HIS A 10 -5.16 44.59 -6.56
N ASP A 11 -5.85 43.63 -5.95
CA ASP A 11 -5.24 42.71 -5.00
C ASP A 11 -4.28 41.80 -5.78
N GLU A 12 -2.99 42.08 -5.66
CA GLU A 12 -1.92 41.17 -6.04
C GLU A 12 -2.03 39.91 -5.18
N PRO A 13 -2.07 38.69 -5.77
CA PRO A 13 -2.08 37.48 -4.98
C PRO A 13 -0.74 37.36 -4.25
N VAL A 14 -0.79 37.39 -2.93
CA VAL A 14 0.33 36.95 -2.09
C VAL A 14 0.56 35.47 -2.40
N ILE A 15 1.47 35.19 -3.32
CA ILE A 15 2.01 33.86 -3.54
C ILE A 15 2.75 33.54 -2.24
N ARG A 16 2.07 32.83 -1.34
CA ARG A 16 2.74 32.08 -0.28
C ARG A 16 3.64 31.10 -1.02
N CYS A 17 4.94 31.36 -1.04
CA CYS A 17 5.93 30.35 -1.35
C CYS A 17 5.71 29.20 -0.37
N LEU A 18 4.96 28.18 -0.80
CA LEU A 18 5.07 26.85 -0.24
C LEU A 18 6.55 26.48 -0.32
N PRO A 19 7.15 25.95 0.77
CA PRO A 19 8.54 25.53 0.73
C PRO A 19 8.73 24.62 -0.48
N ILE A 20 9.71 24.96 -1.32
CA ILE A 20 10.16 24.12 -2.42
C ILE A 20 10.55 22.80 -1.76
N MET A 21 9.69 21.79 -1.85
CA MET A 21 10.05 20.42 -1.48
C MET A 21 11.28 20.09 -2.33
N MET A 22 12.44 19.98 -1.69
CA MET A 22 13.58 19.32 -2.30
C MET A 22 13.10 17.92 -2.64
N GLN A 23 12.81 17.66 -3.90
CA GLN A 23 12.47 16.32 -4.35
C GLN A 23 13.74 15.50 -4.09
N THR A 24 13.75 14.64 -3.07
CA THR A 24 14.89 13.74 -2.89
C THR A 24 15.02 12.92 -4.15
N ASP A 25 16.13 13.08 -4.86
CA ASP A 25 16.48 12.16 -5.92
C ASP A 25 16.68 10.77 -5.29
N PHE A 26 16.09 9.75 -5.90
CA PHE A 26 16.28 8.36 -5.52
C PHE A 26 16.27 7.47 -6.76
N LYS A 27 16.91 6.30 -6.66
CA LYS A 27 16.95 5.28 -7.70
C LYS A 27 16.33 3.99 -7.18
N PHE A 28 15.93 3.10 -8.08
CA PHE A 28 15.66 1.72 -7.72
C PHE A 28 16.71 0.78 -8.29
N VAL A 29 16.82 -0.39 -7.68
CA VAL A 29 17.52 -1.55 -8.22
C VAL A 29 16.70 -2.81 -7.97
N VAL A 30 16.47 -3.57 -9.03
CA VAL A 30 15.79 -4.88 -8.95
C VAL A 30 16.84 -5.96 -8.69
N VAL A 31 16.61 -6.81 -7.70
CA VAL A 31 17.41 -8.01 -7.45
C VAL A 31 16.63 -9.25 -7.86
N SER A 32 17.27 -10.17 -8.60
CA SER A 32 16.64 -11.40 -9.06
C SER A 32 17.61 -12.56 -9.12
N HIS A 33 17.07 -13.76 -9.00
CA HIS A 33 17.75 -14.97 -9.44
C HIS A 33 17.61 -15.14 -10.97
N HIS A 34 18.61 -15.73 -11.64
CA HIS A 34 18.60 -15.91 -13.10
C HIS A 34 17.38 -16.71 -13.61
N THR A 35 16.88 -17.67 -12.83
CA THR A 35 15.69 -18.47 -13.19
C THR A 35 14.41 -17.64 -13.31
N ARG A 36 14.39 -16.42 -12.76
CA ARG A 36 13.25 -15.49 -12.82
C ARG A 36 13.53 -14.26 -13.69
N LEU A 37 14.52 -14.32 -14.57
CA LEU A 37 14.93 -13.22 -15.46
C LEU A 37 13.74 -12.53 -16.16
N GLY A 38 12.79 -13.30 -16.68
CA GLY A 38 11.61 -12.73 -17.36
C GLY A 38 10.70 -11.91 -16.45
N HIS A 39 10.64 -12.21 -15.15
CA HIS A 39 9.89 -11.42 -14.16
C HIS A 39 10.64 -10.15 -13.82
N ALA A 40 11.93 -10.30 -13.53
CA ALA A 40 12.82 -9.21 -13.20
C ALA A 40 12.91 -8.17 -14.33
N GLN A 41 13.00 -8.60 -15.60
CA GLN A 41 13.01 -7.70 -16.75
C GLN A 41 11.71 -6.92 -16.90
N ARG A 42 10.56 -7.53 -16.63
CA ARG A 42 9.27 -6.82 -16.69
C ARG A 42 9.15 -5.78 -15.59
N LEU A 43 9.55 -6.12 -14.37
CA LEU A 43 9.55 -5.18 -13.25
C LEU A 43 10.57 -4.04 -13.49
N ALA A 44 11.77 -4.37 -13.96
CA ALA A 44 12.81 -3.39 -14.26
C ALA A 44 12.38 -2.44 -15.39
N ALA A 45 11.75 -2.96 -16.46
CA ALA A 45 11.24 -2.13 -17.54
C ALA A 45 10.04 -1.26 -17.12
N MET A 46 9.20 -1.76 -16.21
CA MET A 46 8.07 -0.99 -15.66
C MET A 46 8.56 0.22 -14.86
N LEU A 47 9.66 0.08 -14.12
CA LEU A 47 10.20 1.14 -13.28
C LEU A 47 11.30 1.95 -13.97
N ASP A 48 11.82 1.49 -15.12
CA ASP A 48 13.01 1.99 -15.83
C ASP A 48 14.29 2.00 -14.97
N VAL A 49 14.66 0.82 -14.45
CA VAL A 49 15.65 0.71 -13.36
C VAL A 49 16.74 -0.31 -13.61
N HIS A 50 17.83 -0.18 -12.84
CA HIS A 50 18.95 -1.11 -12.89
C HIS A 50 18.54 -2.50 -12.38
N LEU A 51 19.12 -3.54 -12.99
CA LEU A 51 18.80 -4.93 -12.72
C LEU A 51 20.06 -5.70 -12.33
N LEU A 52 20.05 -6.33 -11.15
CA LEU A 52 21.11 -7.19 -10.65
C LEU A 52 20.64 -8.63 -10.63
N ILE A 53 21.11 -9.40 -11.61
CA ILE A 53 20.88 -10.84 -11.70
C ILE A 53 21.99 -11.59 -10.96
N ASP A 54 21.58 -12.54 -10.11
CA ASP A 54 22.45 -13.60 -9.62
C ASP A 54 22.47 -14.74 -10.64
N ASP A 55 23.46 -14.73 -11.53
CA ASP A 55 23.71 -15.79 -12.52
C ASP A 55 24.42 -17.01 -11.93
N GLY A 56 24.98 -16.89 -10.71
CA GLY A 56 25.84 -17.90 -10.09
C GLY A 56 25.16 -18.79 -9.06
N ASN A 57 23.88 -18.57 -8.75
CA ASN A 57 23.15 -19.22 -7.65
C ASN A 57 23.76 -18.95 -6.26
N HIS A 58 24.27 -17.74 -6.03
CA HIS A 58 24.77 -17.33 -4.71
C HIS A 58 23.64 -17.11 -3.69
N GLY A 59 22.42 -16.86 -4.18
CA GLY A 59 21.21 -16.70 -3.37
C GLY A 59 20.89 -15.24 -3.00
N ALA A 60 19.71 -15.06 -2.39
CA ALA A 60 19.16 -13.73 -2.11
C ALA A 60 20.06 -12.89 -1.20
N ASN A 61 20.60 -13.46 -0.11
CA ASN A 61 21.50 -12.74 0.79
C ASN A 61 22.65 -12.06 0.02
N TRP A 62 23.34 -12.83 -0.82
CA TRP A 62 24.46 -12.32 -1.61
C TRP A 62 24.02 -11.22 -2.58
N ASN A 63 22.88 -11.39 -3.27
CA ASN A 63 22.44 -10.40 -4.27
C ASN A 63 21.95 -9.09 -3.61
N HIS A 64 21.34 -9.16 -2.42
CA HIS A 64 21.00 -7.96 -1.65
C HIS A 64 22.24 -7.23 -1.13
N LEU A 65 23.29 -7.93 -0.70
CA LEU A 65 24.56 -7.30 -0.35
C LEU A 65 25.14 -6.56 -1.57
N ARG A 66 25.18 -7.20 -2.73
CA ARG A 66 25.63 -6.58 -3.98
C ARG A 66 24.80 -5.34 -4.36
N ALA A 67 23.50 -5.36 -4.11
CA ALA A 67 22.63 -4.20 -4.32
C ALA A 67 22.93 -3.06 -3.36
N LEU A 68 23.24 -3.36 -2.09
CA LEU A 68 23.68 -2.36 -1.11
C LEU A 68 25.06 -1.79 -1.44
N GLU A 69 26.00 -2.63 -1.88
CA GLU A 69 27.31 -2.17 -2.39
C GLU A 69 27.13 -1.26 -3.58
N TRP A 70 26.32 -1.62 -4.57
CA TRP A 70 26.01 -0.74 -5.70
C TRP A 70 25.37 0.59 -5.26
N ALA A 71 24.48 0.51 -4.27
CA ALA A 71 23.80 1.66 -3.70
C ALA A 71 24.77 2.60 -2.94
N SER A 72 25.87 2.10 -2.36
CA SER A 72 26.85 2.96 -1.68
C SER A 72 27.67 3.84 -2.64
N TRP A 73 27.71 3.46 -3.92
CA TRP A 73 28.30 4.27 -4.99
C TRP A 73 27.34 5.30 -5.59
N GLN A 74 26.09 5.36 -5.13
CA GLN A 74 25.12 6.35 -5.62
C GLN A 74 25.16 7.63 -4.79
N ASP A 75 24.92 8.75 -5.47
CA ASP A 75 24.76 10.10 -4.90
C ASP A 75 23.39 10.36 -4.29
N CYS A 76 22.49 9.38 -4.37
CA CYS A 76 21.09 9.47 -4.00
C CYS A 76 20.64 8.23 -3.25
N ARG A 77 19.45 8.31 -2.64
CA ARG A 77 18.87 7.18 -1.91
C ARG A 77 18.49 6.06 -2.89
N VAL A 78 18.71 4.80 -2.51
CA VAL A 78 18.37 3.65 -3.36
C VAL A 78 17.29 2.80 -2.71
N VAL A 79 16.32 2.39 -3.50
CA VAL A 79 15.27 1.44 -3.15
C VAL A 79 15.61 0.09 -3.79
N ILE A 80 15.76 -0.93 -2.97
CA ILE A 80 16.01 -2.30 -3.41
C ILE A 80 14.66 -3.01 -3.50
N ILE A 81 14.41 -3.70 -4.61
CA ILE A 81 13.15 -4.41 -4.87
C ILE A 81 13.42 -5.83 -5.41
N GLU A 82 12.72 -6.83 -4.89
CA GLU A 82 12.80 -8.21 -5.39
C GLU A 82 11.97 -8.39 -6.67
N ASP A 83 12.35 -9.37 -7.50
CA ASP A 83 11.77 -9.61 -8.83
C ASP A 83 10.31 -10.06 -8.84
N ASP A 84 9.79 -10.52 -7.71
CA ASP A 84 8.42 -10.95 -7.50
C ASP A 84 7.55 -9.87 -6.85
N ALA A 85 8.06 -8.66 -6.66
CA ALA A 85 7.27 -7.53 -6.18
C ALA A 85 6.21 -7.10 -7.21
N LEU A 86 5.05 -6.72 -6.69
CA LEU A 86 3.90 -6.22 -7.44
C LEU A 86 3.57 -4.79 -6.96
N PRO A 87 4.18 -3.75 -7.58
CA PRO A 87 3.91 -2.37 -7.22
C PRO A 87 2.44 -1.97 -7.37
N VAL A 88 1.94 -1.13 -6.45
CA VAL A 88 0.65 -0.45 -6.62
C VAL A 88 0.75 0.66 -7.68
N PRO A 89 -0.36 1.20 -8.21
CA PRO A 89 -0.28 2.41 -9.03
C PRO A 89 0.30 3.57 -8.25
N ASP A 90 0.93 4.50 -8.96
CA ASP A 90 1.59 5.67 -8.38
C ASP A 90 2.67 5.28 -7.36
N PHE A 91 3.32 4.12 -7.58
CA PHE A 91 4.31 3.55 -6.68
C PHE A 91 5.50 4.49 -6.46
N ILE A 92 6.03 5.06 -7.54
CA ILE A 92 7.22 5.91 -7.52
C ILE A 92 6.93 7.19 -6.75
N GLU A 93 5.77 7.80 -6.99
CA GLU A 93 5.31 9.01 -6.32
C GLU A 93 5.12 8.77 -4.82
N GLN A 94 4.48 7.65 -4.45
CA GLN A 94 4.31 7.28 -3.05
C GLN A 94 5.65 7.00 -2.36
N VAL A 95 6.56 6.25 -3.00
CA VAL A 95 7.92 6.05 -2.47
C VAL A 95 8.60 7.39 -2.23
N SER A 96 8.53 8.33 -3.17
CA SER A 96 9.09 9.67 -3.00
C SER A 96 8.54 10.37 -1.75
N GLU A 97 7.23 10.34 -1.52
CA GLU A 97 6.60 10.92 -0.34
C GLU A 97 7.16 10.32 0.96
N TRP A 98 7.27 8.99 1.03
CA TRP A 98 7.80 8.29 2.19
C TRP A 98 9.29 8.58 2.43
N LEU A 99 10.10 8.62 1.38
CA LEU A 99 11.53 8.90 1.50
C LEU A 99 11.79 10.36 1.90
N ASN A 100 10.98 11.31 1.41
CA ASN A 100 11.03 12.71 1.82
C ASN A 100 10.61 12.89 3.29
N ARG A 101 9.62 12.13 3.76
CA ARG A 101 9.12 12.20 5.14
C ARG A 101 10.05 11.51 6.14
N PHE A 102 10.75 10.45 5.71
CA PHE A 102 11.65 9.65 6.54
C PHE A 102 13.06 9.55 5.93
N PRO A 103 13.77 10.67 5.73
CA PRO A 103 15.06 10.68 5.03
C PRO A 103 16.13 9.88 5.79
N GLU A 104 16.04 9.84 7.12
CA GLU A 104 17.04 9.25 8.01
C GLU A 104 16.69 7.83 8.49
N SER A 105 15.52 7.30 8.12
CA SER A 105 15.06 6.00 8.62
C SER A 105 15.21 4.93 7.55
N LEU A 106 15.49 3.68 7.94
CA LEU A 106 15.21 2.53 7.07
C LEU A 106 13.70 2.43 6.86
N VAL A 107 13.27 2.43 5.60
CA VAL A 107 11.86 2.30 5.22
C VAL A 107 11.68 0.99 4.47
N SER A 108 10.68 0.21 4.88
CA SER A 108 10.24 -0.96 4.13
C SER A 108 8.85 -0.69 3.55
N PHE A 109 8.68 -1.01 2.28
CA PHE A 109 7.46 -0.76 1.52
C PHE A 109 6.53 -1.99 1.48
N TYR A 110 6.91 -3.06 2.20
CA TYR A 110 6.14 -4.29 2.31
C TYR A 110 6.06 -4.78 3.77
N LEU A 111 4.87 -4.74 4.34
CA LEU A 111 4.61 -5.17 5.72
C LEU A 111 4.34 -6.68 5.83
N GLY A 112 3.77 -7.29 4.79
CA GLY A 112 3.41 -8.72 4.78
C GLY A 112 1.93 -9.00 4.97
N THR A 113 1.46 -10.13 4.42
CA THR A 113 0.06 -10.61 4.50
C THR A 113 -0.01 -11.99 5.17
N GLY A 114 0.41 -12.09 6.43
CA GLY A 114 0.28 -13.31 7.26
C GLY A 114 1.58 -14.08 7.53
N ARG A 115 2.68 -13.74 6.85
CA ARG A 115 4.05 -14.16 7.20
C ARG A 115 4.88 -12.90 7.50
N PRO A 116 5.98 -13.02 8.26
CA PRO A 116 6.29 -14.12 9.19
C PRO A 116 5.29 -14.19 10.37
N PRO A 117 4.79 -15.39 10.78
CA PRO A 117 3.74 -15.54 11.79
C PRO A 117 4.10 -14.96 13.15
N GLN A 118 5.37 -15.09 13.54
CA GLN A 118 5.88 -14.64 14.83
C GLN A 118 5.81 -13.11 15.01
N TYR A 119 5.67 -12.34 13.93
CA TYR A 119 5.51 -10.89 13.99
C TYR A 119 4.06 -10.44 13.85
N GLN A 120 3.11 -11.33 13.51
CA GLN A 120 1.74 -10.91 13.17
C GLN A 120 0.99 -10.27 14.35
N MET A 121 1.14 -10.81 15.56
CA MET A 121 0.53 -10.21 16.76
C MET A 121 1.08 -8.82 17.01
N GLN A 122 2.41 -8.67 16.95
CA GLN A 122 3.07 -7.37 17.14
C GLN A 122 2.66 -6.36 16.05
N ILE A 123 2.56 -6.79 14.79
CA ILE A 123 2.10 -5.95 13.69
C ILE A 123 0.66 -5.51 13.95
N ALA A 124 -0.24 -6.43 14.31
CA ALA A 124 -1.63 -6.11 14.60
C ALA A 124 -1.77 -5.10 15.75
N GLU A 125 -1.05 -5.30 16.86
CA GLU A 125 -1.02 -4.35 17.98
C GLU A 125 -0.56 -2.96 17.53
N ARG A 126 0.52 -2.89 16.75
CA ARG A 126 1.06 -1.62 16.24
C ARG A 126 0.11 -0.93 15.26
N LEU A 127 -0.58 -1.69 14.41
CA LEU A 127 -1.60 -1.16 13.49
C LEU A 127 -2.80 -0.60 14.26
N ILE A 128 -3.25 -1.28 15.33
CA ILE A 128 -4.32 -0.77 16.21
C ILE A 128 -3.90 0.56 16.86
N VAL A 129 -2.65 0.66 17.33
CA VAL A 129 -2.14 1.92 17.91
C VAL A 129 -2.08 3.01 16.85
N ALA A 130 -1.50 2.73 15.67
CA ALA A 130 -1.43 3.68 14.58
C ALA A 130 -2.82 4.18 14.17
N ASP A 131 -3.79 3.28 14.10
CA ASP A 131 -5.18 3.59 13.79
C ASP A 131 -5.83 4.52 14.83
N LYS A 132 -5.62 4.25 16.13
CA LYS A 132 -6.08 5.10 17.24
C LYS A 132 -5.45 6.48 17.22
N THR A 133 -4.18 6.58 16.83
CA THR A 133 -3.46 7.85 16.75
C THR A 133 -3.55 8.53 15.39
N GLN A 134 -4.32 7.98 14.45
CA GLN A 134 -4.41 8.45 13.06
C GLN A 134 -3.04 8.52 12.35
N ALA A 135 -2.13 7.63 12.73
CA ALA A 135 -0.86 7.44 12.05
C ALA A 135 -1.04 6.47 10.87
N ASP A 136 -0.30 6.73 9.80
CA ASP A 136 -0.28 5.97 8.55
C ASP A 136 0.95 5.06 8.42
N PHE A 137 1.73 4.93 9.51
CA PHE A 137 2.87 4.04 9.62
C PHE A 137 2.98 3.39 11.00
N ILE A 138 3.72 2.29 11.03
CA ILE A 138 4.21 1.67 12.24
C ILE A 138 5.73 1.59 12.21
N THR A 139 6.33 1.30 13.36
CA THR A 139 7.75 0.97 13.47
C THR A 139 7.94 -0.41 14.08
N LEU A 140 8.90 -1.16 13.54
CA LEU A 140 9.37 -2.44 14.07
C LEU A 140 10.88 -2.38 14.30
N GLN A 141 11.41 -3.24 15.18
CA GLN A 141 12.84 -3.22 15.54
C GLN A 141 13.75 -3.91 14.51
N ARG A 142 13.17 -4.52 13.47
CA ARG A 142 13.90 -5.26 12.44
C ARG A 142 13.13 -5.22 11.13
N LEU A 143 13.86 -5.36 10.02
CA LEU A 143 13.29 -5.63 8.71
C LEU A 143 12.74 -7.07 8.66
N ILE A 144 11.45 -7.24 8.39
CA ILE A 144 10.77 -8.54 8.40
C ILE A 144 10.53 -9.16 7.00
N HIS A 145 10.80 -8.40 5.93
CA HIS A 145 10.75 -8.87 4.53
C HIS A 145 11.75 -8.10 3.66
N GLY A 146 12.35 -8.80 2.69
CA GLY A 146 13.32 -8.24 1.73
C GLY A 146 12.69 -7.65 0.45
N VAL A 147 11.38 -7.84 0.26
CA VAL A 147 10.67 -7.57 -1.00
C VAL A 147 10.89 -6.15 -1.53
N CYS A 148 10.78 -5.14 -0.68
CA CYS A 148 11.03 -3.76 -1.08
C CYS A 148 11.39 -2.88 0.12
N TYR A 149 12.58 -2.29 0.10
CA TYR A 149 13.08 -1.45 1.20
C TYR A 149 14.14 -0.46 0.72
N SER A 150 14.44 0.53 1.57
CA SER A 150 15.51 1.49 1.35
C SER A 150 16.24 1.82 2.64
N VAL A 151 17.55 1.59 2.64
CA VAL A 151 18.48 2.01 3.71
C VAL A 151 18.84 3.48 3.47
N PRO A 152 18.85 4.33 4.51
CA PRO A 152 19.25 5.73 4.35
C PRO A 152 20.77 5.82 4.04
N PRO A 153 21.20 6.70 3.11
CA PRO A 153 22.57 6.71 2.58
C PRO A 153 23.68 6.72 3.64
N GLN A 154 23.53 7.54 4.69
CA GLN A 154 24.45 7.68 5.82
C GLN A 154 24.62 6.42 6.68
N HIS A 155 23.79 5.39 6.47
CA HIS A 155 23.88 4.11 7.18
C HIS A 155 24.28 2.94 6.29
N ILE A 156 24.45 3.13 4.98
CA ILE A 156 24.71 2.04 4.05
C ILE A 156 26.04 1.32 4.32
N GLU A 157 27.12 2.07 4.52
CA GLU A 157 28.46 1.54 4.84
C GLU A 157 28.47 0.74 6.14
N ARG A 158 27.67 1.18 7.13
CA ARG A 158 27.49 0.46 8.39
C ARG A 158 26.73 -0.85 8.20
N VAL A 159 25.73 -0.87 7.32
CA VAL A 159 24.98 -2.09 7.00
C VAL A 159 25.88 -3.09 6.28
N ILE A 160 26.66 -2.64 5.28
CA ILE A 160 27.61 -3.48 4.53
C ILE A 160 28.68 -4.06 5.47
N SER A 161 29.33 -3.23 6.28
CA SER A 161 30.40 -3.67 7.19
C SER A 161 29.96 -4.65 8.29
N ARG A 162 28.66 -4.67 8.62
CA ARG A 162 28.08 -5.59 9.63
C ARG A 162 27.26 -6.72 9.00
N TRP A 163 27.36 -6.89 7.68
CA TRP A 163 26.57 -7.88 6.97
C TRP A 163 26.87 -9.30 7.44
N ASP A 164 25.81 -10.09 7.64
CA ASP A 164 25.90 -11.50 8.02
C ASP A 164 25.43 -12.37 6.86
N SER A 165 26.38 -13.05 6.20
CA SER A 165 26.11 -13.89 5.04
C SER A 165 25.40 -15.20 5.38
N SER A 166 25.27 -15.56 6.67
CA SER A 166 24.60 -16.79 7.10
C SER A 166 23.08 -16.64 7.24
N LYS A 167 22.57 -15.41 7.21
CA LYS A 167 21.15 -15.09 7.47
C LYS A 167 20.36 -14.89 6.17
N PRO A 168 19.02 -15.02 6.23
CA PRO A 168 18.14 -14.43 5.22
C PRO A 168 18.44 -12.93 5.02
N ALA A 169 18.24 -12.44 3.80
CA ALA A 169 18.65 -11.08 3.41
C ALA A 169 18.01 -9.98 4.26
N ASP A 170 16.71 -10.11 4.54
CA ASP A 170 15.94 -9.21 5.40
C ASP A 170 16.50 -9.15 6.83
N TYR A 171 16.86 -10.30 7.40
CA TYR A 171 17.46 -10.37 8.73
C TYR A 171 18.87 -9.78 8.74
N ALA A 172 19.67 -10.03 7.69
CA ALA A 172 21.01 -9.46 7.55
C ALA A 172 20.96 -7.92 7.50
N VAL A 173 20.07 -7.35 6.69
CA VAL A 173 19.85 -5.89 6.62
C VAL A 173 19.40 -5.34 7.98
N GLY A 174 18.34 -5.93 8.55
CA GLY A 174 17.71 -5.44 9.77
C GLY A 174 18.65 -5.43 10.97
N ASP A 175 19.39 -6.53 11.17
CA ASP A 175 20.35 -6.65 12.27
C ASP A 175 21.57 -5.73 12.08
N ALA A 176 22.10 -5.62 10.86
CA ALA A 176 23.22 -4.73 10.57
C ALA A 176 22.84 -3.26 10.72
N TYR A 177 21.60 -2.89 10.35
CA TYR A 177 21.03 -1.57 10.55
C TYR A 177 20.77 -1.27 12.03
N GLY A 178 20.35 -2.25 12.85
CA GLY A 178 20.29 -2.11 14.31
C GLY A 178 19.43 -0.95 14.83
N GLY A 179 18.41 -0.54 14.06
CA GLY A 179 17.51 0.56 14.40
C GLY A 179 16.09 0.26 13.94
N ALA A 180 15.15 1.14 14.32
CA ALA A 180 13.75 0.98 13.95
C ALA A 180 13.54 1.12 12.44
N VAL A 181 12.69 0.26 11.90
CA VAL A 181 12.26 0.26 10.51
C VAL A 181 10.86 0.84 10.42
N VAL A 182 10.68 1.80 9.52
CA VAL A 182 9.38 2.41 9.21
C VAL A 182 8.64 1.55 8.19
N TYR A 183 7.37 1.26 8.49
CA TYR A 183 6.46 0.54 7.62
C TYR A 183 5.20 1.36 7.41
N PRO A 184 4.86 1.71 6.16
CA PRO A 184 3.51 2.16 5.82
C PRO A 184 2.48 1.14 6.30
N CYS A 185 1.38 1.60 6.91
CA CYS A 185 0.28 0.72 7.32
C CYS A 185 -0.35 -0.01 6.11
N TYR A 186 -0.21 0.57 4.91
CA TYR A 186 -0.58 -0.05 3.64
C TYR A 186 0.69 -0.27 2.82
N SER A 187 0.98 -1.51 2.47
CA SER A 187 2.15 -1.83 1.64
C SER A 187 2.01 -1.21 0.24
N LEU A 188 3.13 -0.72 -0.31
CA LEU A 188 3.21 -0.13 -1.64
C LEU A 188 3.56 -1.18 -2.71
N VAL A 189 3.92 -2.38 -2.28
CA VAL A 189 4.05 -3.55 -3.13
C VAL A 189 3.27 -4.71 -2.51
N ASP A 190 2.82 -5.65 -3.31
CA ASP A 190 2.58 -7.03 -2.87
C ASP A 190 3.71 -7.92 -3.40
N HIS A 191 3.65 -9.23 -3.19
CA HIS A 191 4.60 -10.19 -3.77
C HIS A 191 3.86 -11.37 -4.40
N VAL A 192 4.45 -11.96 -5.44
CA VAL A 192 3.87 -13.14 -6.09
C VAL A 192 4.03 -14.36 -5.18
N VAL A 193 2.91 -14.86 -4.65
CA VAL A 193 2.90 -16.17 -3.98
C VAL A 193 2.95 -17.27 -5.04
N TYR A 194 4.14 -17.80 -5.31
CA TYR A 194 4.26 -19.05 -6.06
C TYR A 194 3.72 -20.19 -5.19
N PRO A 195 2.89 -21.11 -5.73
CA PRO A 195 2.48 -22.29 -4.99
C PRO A 195 3.71 -23.17 -4.75
N CYS A 196 4.33 -23.04 -3.58
CA CYS A 196 5.25 -24.02 -3.05
C CYS A 196 4.42 -25.26 -2.67
N TYR A 197 4.74 -26.42 -3.24
CA TYR A 197 4.16 -27.72 -2.89
C TYR A 197 4.63 -28.16 -1.49
N SER A 198 4.24 -27.44 -0.46
CA SER A 198 4.28 -27.90 0.92
C SER A 198 3.24 -27.11 1.70
N LEU A 199 2.08 -27.74 1.88
CA LEU A 199 1.02 -27.47 2.86
C LEU A 199 1.04 -26.07 3.48
N CYS A 200 0.37 -25.12 2.84
CA CYS A 200 -0.04 -23.89 3.50
C CYS A 200 -1.54 -23.71 3.27
N LEU A 201 -2.26 -23.56 4.39
CA LEU A 201 -3.69 -23.30 4.47
C LEU A 201 -4.08 -22.19 3.48
N LYS A 202 -5.22 -22.41 2.80
CA LYS A 202 -5.77 -21.56 1.74
C LYS A 202 -5.65 -20.08 2.10
N ALA A 203 -4.71 -19.38 1.48
CA ALA A 203 -4.73 -17.93 1.40
C ALA A 203 -6.03 -17.52 0.70
N ILE A 204 -6.75 -16.56 1.27
CA ILE A 204 -7.94 -15.98 0.65
C ILE A 204 -7.49 -15.32 -0.66
N ASP A 205 -8.13 -15.75 -1.75
CA ASP A 205 -7.81 -15.35 -3.11
C ASP A 205 -8.26 -13.90 -3.36
N THR A 206 -7.31 -12.96 -3.42
CA THR A 206 -7.56 -11.56 -3.82
C THR A 206 -7.49 -11.36 -5.34
N ARG A 207 -7.29 -12.42 -6.14
CA ARG A 207 -7.21 -12.36 -7.60
C ARG A 207 -8.52 -12.79 -8.25
N ARG A 208 -9.58 -11.98 -8.12
CA ARG A 208 -10.59 -11.89 -9.18
C ARG A 208 -10.21 -10.75 -10.14
N ILE A 209 -9.51 -11.13 -11.21
CA ILE A 209 -9.22 -10.34 -12.42
C ILE A 209 -10.56 -10.03 -13.15
N LYS A 210 -10.84 -8.93 -13.86
CA LYS A 210 -10.34 -7.55 -14.13
C LYS A 210 -11.46 -6.90 -15.05
N PRO A 211 -11.22 -5.96 -15.98
CA PRO A 211 -11.06 -4.50 -15.90
C PRO A 211 -12.16 -3.73 -16.70
N VAL A 212 -11.99 -2.39 -16.77
CA VAL A 212 -12.32 -1.47 -17.91
C VAL A 212 -13.42 -0.41 -17.70
N TYR A 213 -12.99 0.84 -17.92
CA TYR A 213 -13.66 2.15 -18.11
C TYR A 213 -14.34 2.86 -16.92
N GLY A 214 -13.73 3.99 -16.53
CA GLY A 214 -14.35 5.09 -15.79
C GLY A 214 -13.28 6.02 -15.23
N GLU A 215 -13.32 7.32 -15.56
CA GLU A 215 -12.36 8.38 -15.20
C GLU A 215 -12.17 8.66 -13.69
N GLN A 216 -12.53 7.74 -12.80
CA GLN A 216 -12.38 7.93 -11.36
C GLN A 216 -11.02 7.39 -10.91
N ARG A 217 -10.10 8.33 -10.63
CA ARG A 217 -8.79 8.11 -9.99
C ARG A 217 -8.91 7.07 -8.88
N ARG A 218 -8.02 6.08 -8.89
CA ARG A 218 -7.91 5.07 -7.85
C ARG A 218 -7.76 5.77 -6.49
N ILE A 219 -8.76 5.60 -5.63
CA ILE A 219 -8.76 6.16 -4.28
C ILE A 219 -7.59 5.53 -3.50
N SER A 220 -6.72 6.35 -2.92
CA SER A 220 -5.59 5.87 -2.10
C SER A 220 -6.08 5.00 -0.93
N GLY A 221 -5.25 4.10 -0.41
CA GLY A 221 -5.64 3.20 0.70
C GLY A 221 -6.14 3.95 1.94
N SER A 222 -5.52 5.08 2.25
CA SER A 222 -5.96 6.00 3.31
C SER A 222 -7.31 6.64 3.02
N ALA A 223 -7.57 7.03 1.77
CA ALA A 223 -8.86 7.56 1.37
C ALA A 223 -9.95 6.47 1.34
N ARG A 224 -9.62 5.20 1.05
CA ARG A 224 -10.55 4.05 1.15
C ARG A 224 -10.91 3.73 2.61
N VAL A 225 -9.95 3.80 3.54
CA VAL A 225 -10.23 3.58 4.97
C VAL A 225 -10.96 4.75 5.60
N GLY A 226 -10.62 5.98 5.22
CA GLY A 226 -11.40 7.16 5.57
C GLY A 226 -12.83 7.07 5.06
N LEU A 227 -13.03 6.60 3.82
CA LEU A 227 -14.34 6.35 3.25
C LEU A 227 -15.11 5.25 3.99
N LYS A 228 -14.47 4.12 4.31
CA LYS A 228 -15.08 3.05 5.12
C LYS A 228 -15.59 3.58 6.46
N ARG A 229 -14.78 4.37 7.16
CA ARG A 229 -15.17 4.99 8.44
C ARG A 229 -16.34 5.96 8.31
N ARG A 230 -16.34 6.81 7.28
CA ARG A 230 -17.43 7.77 7.05
C ARG A 230 -18.75 7.05 6.78
N ILE A 231 -18.74 6.06 5.88
CA ILE A 231 -19.92 5.28 5.52
C ILE A 231 -20.39 4.44 6.72
N TYR A 232 -19.48 3.81 7.46
CA TYR A 232 -19.79 3.09 8.70
C TYR A 232 -20.46 3.99 9.75
N ALA A 233 -19.93 5.20 9.95
CA ALA A 233 -20.51 6.15 10.89
C ALA A 233 -21.90 6.65 10.44
N ARG A 234 -22.07 6.93 9.13
CA ARG A 234 -23.37 7.28 8.54
C ARG A 234 -24.40 6.17 8.75
N ASP A 235 -23.97 4.92 8.56
CA ASP A 235 -24.82 3.73 8.72
C ASP A 235 -25.01 3.33 10.20
N GLY A 236 -24.49 4.14 11.14
CA GLY A 236 -24.62 3.93 12.57
C GLY A 236 -23.98 2.64 13.07
N GLY A 237 -23.02 2.07 12.34
CA GLY A 237 -22.44 0.76 12.65
C GLY A 237 -23.38 -0.43 12.50
N HIS A 238 -24.43 -0.30 11.69
CA HIS A 238 -25.36 -1.38 11.38
C HIS A 238 -25.15 -1.89 9.95
N CYS A 239 -25.30 -3.20 9.76
CA CYS A 239 -25.37 -3.79 8.43
C CYS A 239 -26.65 -3.31 7.72
N CYS A 240 -26.52 -2.66 6.57
CA CYS A 240 -27.67 -2.09 5.84
C CYS A 240 -28.64 -3.15 5.27
N MET A 241 -28.25 -4.42 5.21
CA MET A 241 -29.14 -5.51 4.79
C MET A 241 -29.86 -6.18 5.97
N CYS A 242 -29.12 -6.63 6.99
CA CYS A 242 -29.74 -7.39 8.09
C CYS A 242 -30.05 -6.56 9.34
N GLY A 243 -29.61 -5.30 9.40
CA GLY A 243 -29.82 -4.40 10.55
C GLY A 243 -29.05 -4.78 11.81
N ARG A 244 -28.19 -5.82 11.79
CA ARG A 244 -27.35 -6.15 12.94
C ARG A 244 -26.27 -5.11 13.15
N VAL A 245 -26.01 -4.78 14.42
CA VAL A 245 -24.82 -4.04 14.84
C VAL A 245 -23.59 -4.85 14.46
N VAL A 246 -22.61 -4.20 13.86
CA VAL A 246 -21.35 -4.80 13.44
C VAL A 246 -20.19 -3.89 13.81
N ASP A 247 -19.06 -4.50 14.17
CA ASP A 247 -17.84 -3.73 14.38
C ASP A 247 -17.26 -3.25 13.05
N LEU A 248 -16.52 -2.14 13.08
CA LEU A 248 -15.86 -1.60 11.89
C LEU A 248 -14.88 -2.61 11.25
N THR A 249 -14.29 -3.50 12.06
CA THR A 249 -13.41 -4.58 11.61
C THR A 249 -14.17 -5.73 10.97
N ASP A 250 -15.38 -6.01 11.45
CA ASP A 250 -16.20 -7.15 11.04
C ASP A 250 -17.31 -6.75 10.06
N SER A 251 -17.14 -5.60 9.43
CA SER A 251 -17.99 -5.05 8.39
C SER A 251 -17.19 -4.75 7.13
N GLU A 252 -17.88 -4.66 6.00
CA GLU A 252 -17.33 -4.39 4.69
C GLU A 252 -17.94 -3.12 4.11
N LEU A 253 -17.10 -2.31 3.44
CA LEU A 253 -17.54 -1.21 2.60
C LEU A 253 -17.85 -1.78 1.22
N ASP A 254 -19.12 -1.81 0.85
CA ASP A 254 -19.60 -2.43 -0.38
C ASP A 254 -20.35 -1.43 -1.27
N HIS A 255 -20.49 -1.77 -2.56
CA HIS A 255 -21.33 -1.04 -3.50
C HIS A 255 -22.72 -1.69 -3.61
N ARG A 256 -23.81 -0.93 -3.48
CA ARG A 256 -25.19 -1.44 -3.66
C ARG A 256 -25.38 -2.03 -5.04
N ILE A 257 -25.01 -1.26 -6.05
CA ILE A 257 -24.87 -1.69 -7.42
C ILE A 257 -23.36 -1.82 -7.65
N ALA A 258 -22.88 -3.04 -7.85
CA ALA A 258 -21.47 -3.25 -8.14
C ALA A 258 -21.04 -2.47 -9.40
N LEU A 259 -19.78 -2.02 -9.45
CA LEU A 259 -19.25 -1.25 -10.58
C LEU A 259 -19.44 -1.97 -11.93
N GLN A 260 -19.31 -3.31 -11.96
CA GLN A 260 -19.52 -4.12 -13.16
C GLN A 260 -20.96 -4.07 -13.71
N PHE A 261 -21.92 -3.62 -12.91
CA PHE A 261 -23.31 -3.44 -13.30
C PHE A 261 -23.71 -1.96 -13.43
N GLY A 262 -22.74 -1.05 -13.56
CA GLY A 262 -22.99 0.37 -13.76
C GLY A 262 -23.14 1.19 -12.49
N GLY A 263 -22.79 0.65 -11.32
CA GLY A 263 -22.69 1.43 -10.10
C GLY A 263 -21.53 2.43 -10.11
N ASP A 264 -21.58 3.43 -9.23
CA ASP A 264 -20.54 4.45 -9.07
C ASP A 264 -19.89 4.39 -7.67
N ASN A 265 -18.86 5.21 -7.44
CA ASN A 265 -18.22 5.37 -6.13
C ASN A 265 -18.85 6.48 -5.27
N SER A 266 -20.08 6.92 -5.58
CA SER A 266 -20.76 7.93 -4.77
C SER A 266 -21.12 7.35 -3.40
N GLU A 267 -21.18 8.20 -2.37
CA GLU A 267 -21.59 7.74 -1.04
C GLU A 267 -23.00 7.14 -1.06
N ARG A 268 -23.88 7.53 -2.00
CA ARG A 268 -25.23 6.97 -2.17
C ARG A 268 -25.23 5.52 -2.68
N ASN A 269 -24.19 5.12 -3.40
CA ASN A 269 -24.01 3.74 -3.85
C ASN A 269 -23.15 2.91 -2.88
N LEU A 270 -22.59 3.51 -1.82
CA LEU A 270 -21.76 2.84 -0.83
C LEU A 270 -22.52 2.59 0.47
N TRP A 271 -22.26 1.46 1.11
CA TRP A 271 -22.90 1.07 2.37
C TRP A 271 -22.09 0.06 3.19
N THR A 272 -22.47 -0.09 4.46
CA THR A 272 -21.87 -0.99 5.43
C THR A 272 -22.60 -2.33 5.46
N LEU A 273 -21.89 -3.43 5.21
CA LEU A 273 -22.44 -4.79 5.32
C LEU A 273 -21.67 -5.64 6.33
N CYS A 274 -22.35 -6.55 7.04
CA CYS A 274 -21.66 -7.62 7.75
C CYS A 274 -21.02 -8.58 6.73
N THR A 275 -19.95 -9.27 7.14
CA THR A 275 -19.24 -10.25 6.30
C THR A 275 -20.16 -11.29 5.66
N GLU A 276 -21.17 -11.78 6.42
CA GLU A 276 -22.15 -12.74 5.93
C GLU A 276 -23.06 -12.17 4.83
N CYS A 277 -23.61 -10.97 5.02
CA CYS A 277 -24.47 -10.31 4.03
C CYS A 277 -23.69 -9.95 2.76
N HIS A 278 -22.46 -9.45 2.92
CA HIS A 278 -21.56 -9.15 1.81
C HIS A 278 -21.24 -10.41 0.99
N ALA A 279 -20.83 -11.50 1.65
CA ALA A 279 -20.55 -12.77 0.98
C ALA A 279 -21.79 -13.32 0.25
N GLY A 280 -22.97 -13.24 0.88
CA GLY A 280 -24.23 -13.65 0.28
C GLY A 280 -24.60 -12.83 -0.96
N LYS A 281 -24.42 -11.50 -0.91
CA LYS A 281 -24.64 -10.59 -2.04
C LYS A 281 -23.72 -10.94 -3.21
N SER A 282 -22.40 -11.00 -2.97
CA SER A 282 -21.43 -11.33 -4.02
C SER A 282 -21.71 -12.69 -4.66
N ALA A 283 -22.15 -13.69 -3.89
CA ALA A 283 -22.52 -15.00 -4.43
C ALA A 283 -23.73 -14.93 -5.36
N ARG A 284 -24.76 -14.15 -5.01
CA ARG A 284 -25.94 -13.95 -5.86
C ARG A 284 -25.62 -13.18 -7.13
N GLU A 285 -24.85 -12.10 -7.05
CA GLU A 285 -24.40 -11.32 -8.20
C GLU A 285 -23.60 -12.15 -9.21
N VAL A 286 -22.76 -13.07 -8.72
CA VAL A 286 -22.02 -14.01 -9.57
C VAL A 286 -22.94 -15.03 -10.21
N ALA A 287 -23.93 -15.54 -9.46
CA ALA A 287 -24.85 -16.55 -9.96
C ALA A 287 -25.81 -16.00 -11.02
N THR A 288 -26.27 -14.76 -10.87
CA THR A 288 -27.24 -14.13 -11.77
C THR A 288 -26.59 -13.32 -12.88
N GLY A 289 -25.35 -12.85 -12.70
CA GLY A 289 -24.71 -11.91 -13.61
C GLY A 289 -25.44 -10.56 -13.69
N GLN A 290 -26.19 -10.21 -12.63
CA GLN A 290 -27.00 -8.99 -12.52
C GLN A 290 -26.83 -8.39 -11.10
N PRO A 291 -27.19 -7.11 -10.88
CA PRO A 291 -27.29 -6.54 -9.54
C PRO A 291 -28.13 -7.41 -8.59
N ASP A 292 -27.72 -7.51 -7.33
CA ASP A 292 -28.47 -8.29 -6.35
C ASP A 292 -29.84 -7.66 -6.04
N GLU A 293 -30.93 -8.31 -6.47
CA GLU A 293 -32.29 -7.83 -6.23
C GLU A 293 -32.65 -7.72 -4.75
N LEU A 294 -32.04 -8.54 -3.89
CA LEU A 294 -32.23 -8.44 -2.44
C LEU A 294 -31.58 -7.17 -1.91
N ALA A 295 -30.32 -6.90 -2.27
CA ALA A 295 -29.63 -5.65 -1.94
C ALA A 295 -30.43 -4.41 -2.38
N LEU A 296 -30.99 -4.42 -3.60
CA LEU A 296 -31.74 -3.29 -4.14
C LEU A 296 -33.03 -2.93 -3.37
N LYS A 297 -33.57 -3.86 -2.57
CA LYS A 297 -34.76 -3.61 -1.73
C LYS A 297 -34.45 -2.84 -0.45
N HIS A 298 -33.18 -2.76 -0.05
CA HIS A 298 -32.78 -2.07 1.16
C HIS A 298 -32.50 -0.60 0.90
N GLU A 299 -33.06 0.26 1.75
CA GLU A 299 -32.81 1.71 1.74
C GLU A 299 -31.44 2.02 2.34
N VAL A 300 -30.82 3.12 1.88
CA VAL A 300 -29.57 3.63 2.43
C VAL A 300 -29.91 4.75 3.38
N PRO A 301 -29.31 4.78 4.59
CA PRO A 301 -29.40 5.93 5.45
C PRO A 301 -28.93 7.20 4.72
N GLU A 302 -29.79 8.20 4.56
CA GLU A 302 -29.37 9.51 4.08
C GLU A 302 -28.61 10.27 5.18
N ASP A 303 -27.59 11.05 4.80
CA ASP A 303 -26.79 11.83 5.75
C ASP A 303 -27.67 12.91 6.39
N ASN A 304 -28.16 12.65 7.60
CA ASN A 304 -28.97 13.58 8.40
C ASN A 304 -28.13 14.70 9.02
N ARG A 305 -27.32 15.40 8.21
CA ARG A 305 -26.64 16.63 8.62
C ARG A 305 -27.47 17.84 8.21
N ASN A 306 -28.41 18.21 9.09
CA ASN A 306 -28.77 19.60 9.34
C ASN A 306 -27.77 20.19 10.34
#